data_AF-A0AAD9Q906-F1
#
_entry.id   AF-A0AAD9Q906-F1
#
_cell.length_a   1.000
_cell.length_b   1.000
_cell.length_c   1.000
_cell.angle_alpha   90.00
_cell.angle_beta   90.00
_cell.angle_gamma   90.00
#
_symmetry.space_group_name_H-M   'P 1'
#
loop_
_entity.id
_entity.type
_entity.pdbx_description
1 polymer ?
#
loop_
_entity_poly.entity_id
_entity_poly.type
_entity_poly.pdbx_seq_one_letter_code
_entity_poly.pdbx_strand_id
1 'polypeptide(L)'
;MGSRISLDDQKRRAKLEEELIVMERNLSKTATAHYTASEFYSQLDIKLKYASYITGILGTSGGVLSKLAWKTMAQNYPRLGPVAATTAATMSLFAVLVNIPNLPHSPAALHQMHFRAGIECQYLRRRVGFFAKTDVWNTSIPWTTLASRYENLLKEKKEVNSRVQSEAWAYRATLNEECEGERKKVRGKE
;
A
#
# COMPACT_ATOMS: atom_id res chain seq x y z
N MET A 1 6.95 6.50 50.64
CA MET A 1 7.64 7.73 50.21
C MET A 1 7.87 7.63 48.71
N GLY A 2 7.11 8.38 47.90
CA GLY A 2 7.26 8.36 46.45
C GLY A 2 8.54 9.09 46.06
N SER A 3 9.50 8.37 45.47
CA SER A 3 10.75 8.98 45.00
C SER A 3 10.42 10.02 43.93
N ARG A 4 10.73 11.29 44.20
CA ARG A 4 10.56 12.36 43.19
C ARG A 4 11.52 12.06 42.04
N ILE A 5 10.96 11.92 40.84
CA ILE A 5 11.73 11.82 39.61
C ILE A 5 12.67 13.04 39.53
N SER A 6 13.95 12.80 39.24
CA SER A 6 14.91 13.89 38.99
C SER A 6 14.43 14.77 37.84
N LEU A 7 14.67 16.07 37.91
CA LEU A 7 14.34 17.00 36.83
C LEU A 7 14.95 16.56 35.48
N ASP A 8 16.13 15.94 35.50
CA ASP A 8 16.77 15.39 34.31
C ASP A 8 15.99 14.20 33.72
N ASP A 9 15.52 13.29 34.57
CA ASP A 9 14.74 12.12 34.14
C ASP A 9 13.35 12.54 33.63
N GLN A 10 12.74 13.58 34.22
CA GLN A 10 11.51 14.20 33.69
C GLN A 10 11.72 14.76 32.28
N LYS A 11 12.82 15.50 32.04
CA LYS A 11 13.14 16.05 30.72
C LYS A 11 13.34 14.95 29.67
N ARG A 12 14.05 13.88 30.04
CA ARG A 12 14.28 12.72 29.16
C ARG A 12 12.98 12.01 28.78
N ARG A 13 12.09 11.79 29.76
CA ARG A 13 10.77 11.17 29.54
C ARG A 13 9.87 12.05 28.68
N ALA A 14 9.82 13.35 28.92
CA ALA A 14 9.06 14.29 28.08
C ALA A 14 9.54 14.27 26.61
N LYS A 15 10.86 14.26 26.40
CA LYS A 15 11.43 14.15 25.05
C LYS A 15 11.06 12.82 24.38
N LEU A 16 11.14 11.72 25.13
CA LEU A 16 10.75 10.40 24.63
C LEU A 16 9.26 10.36 24.22
N GLU A 17 8.38 10.95 25.02
CA GLU A 17 6.95 11.07 24.67
C GLU A 17 6.75 11.81 23.36
N GLU A 18 7.42 12.95 23.16
CA GLU A 18 7.35 13.73 21.94
C GLU A 18 7.80 12.91 20.71
N GLU A 19 8.93 12.21 20.82
CA GLU A 19 9.45 11.35 19.76
C GLU A 19 8.50 10.20 19.44
N LEU A 20 7.86 9.61 20.44
CA LEU A 20 6.86 8.55 20.25
C LEU A 20 5.58 9.08 19.59
N ILE A 21 5.11 10.28 19.96
CA ILE A 21 3.96 10.93 19.30
C ILE A 21 4.27 11.19 17.83
N VAL A 22 5.46 11.71 17.52
CA VAL A 22 5.90 11.94 16.14
C VAL A 22 5.99 10.61 15.38
N MET A 23 6.53 9.57 16.02
CA MET A 23 6.59 8.22 15.43
C MET A 23 5.20 7.67 15.15
N GLU A 24 4.26 7.79 16.08
CA GLU A 24 2.88 7.33 15.93
C GLU A 24 2.20 8.01 14.74
N ARG A 25 2.31 9.35 14.65
CA ARG A 25 1.76 10.14 13.54
C ARG A 25 2.34 9.70 12.20
N ASN A 26 3.65 9.55 12.12
CA ASN A 26 4.32 9.11 10.89
C ASN A 26 3.86 7.70 10.47
N LEU A 27 3.80 6.76 11.40
CA LEU A 27 3.31 5.40 11.14
C LEU A 27 1.84 5.40 10.69
N SER A 28 1.02 6.30 11.23
CA SER A 28 -0.35 6.48 10.76
C SER A 28 -0.40 6.89 9.30
N LYS A 29 0.37 7.89 8.89
CA LYS A 29 0.42 8.37 7.51
C LYS A 29 0.91 7.29 6.55
N THR A 30 1.99 6.62 6.93
CA THR A 30 2.55 5.50 6.15
C THR A 30 1.54 4.36 6.01
N ALA A 31 0.83 3.98 7.08
CA ALA A 31 -0.21 2.95 7.02
C ALA A 31 -1.34 3.35 6.05
N THR A 32 -1.85 4.59 6.14
CA THR A 32 -2.87 5.08 5.21
C THR A 32 -2.38 5.05 3.78
N ALA A 33 -1.14 5.50 3.51
CA ALA A 33 -0.57 5.48 2.17
C ALA A 33 -0.47 4.06 1.60
N HIS A 34 -0.08 3.08 2.43
CA HIS A 34 -0.09 1.67 2.04
C HIS A 34 -1.50 1.16 1.75
N TYR A 35 -2.52 1.53 2.54
CA TYR A 35 -3.90 1.14 2.25
C TYR A 35 -4.43 1.79 0.96
N THR A 36 -4.13 3.06 0.71
CA THR A 36 -4.47 3.75 -0.54
C THR A 36 -3.83 3.07 -1.76
N ALA A 37 -2.53 2.73 -1.67
CA ALA A 37 -1.84 2.00 -2.74
C ALA A 37 -2.44 0.59 -2.95
N SER A 38 -2.72 -0.11 -1.85
CA SER A 38 -3.38 -1.42 -1.87
C SER A 38 -4.73 -1.37 -2.60
N GLU A 39 -5.57 -0.39 -2.29
CA GLU A 39 -6.87 -0.22 -2.93
C GLU A 39 -6.73 0.08 -4.43
N PHE A 40 -5.80 0.97 -4.79
CA PHE A 40 -5.50 1.27 -6.19
C PHE A 40 -5.10 0.01 -6.98
N TYR A 41 -4.19 -0.79 -6.43
CA TYR A 41 -3.73 -2.01 -7.10
C TYR A 41 -4.80 -3.10 -7.14
N SER A 42 -5.68 -3.19 -6.14
CA SER A 42 -6.86 -4.07 -6.17
C SER A 42 -7.78 -3.70 -7.35
N GLN A 43 -8.10 -2.42 -7.49
CA GLN A 43 -8.95 -1.95 -8.60
C GLN A 43 -8.27 -2.13 -9.95
N LEU A 44 -6.96 -1.94 -10.04
CA LEU A 44 -6.20 -2.18 -11.25
C LEU A 44 -6.22 -3.66 -11.63
N ASP A 45 -6.05 -4.57 -10.67
CA ASP A 45 -6.16 -6.02 -10.88
C ASP A 45 -7.55 -6.41 -11.39
N ILE A 46 -8.62 -5.90 -10.76
CA ILE A 46 -10.01 -6.14 -11.19
C ILE A 46 -10.22 -5.65 -12.63
N LYS A 47 -9.78 -4.44 -12.97
CA LYS A 47 -9.90 -3.87 -14.32
C LYS A 47 -9.13 -4.69 -15.35
N LEU A 48 -7.93 -5.14 -15.02
CA LEU A 48 -7.12 -5.96 -15.92
C LEU A 48 -7.74 -7.35 -16.11
N LYS A 49 -8.25 -7.99 -15.06
CA LYS A 49 -9.00 -9.25 -15.16
C LYS A 49 -10.25 -9.10 -16.02
N TYR A 50 -10.99 -8.01 -15.86
CA TYR A 50 -12.16 -7.72 -16.71
C TYR A 50 -11.78 -7.46 -18.17
N ALA A 51 -10.72 -6.69 -18.42
CA ALA A 51 -10.18 -6.49 -19.76
C ALA A 51 -9.67 -7.79 -20.39
N SER A 52 -9.00 -8.64 -19.59
CA SER A 52 -8.58 -9.99 -19.99
C SER A 52 -9.76 -10.90 -20.27
N TYR A 53 -10.87 -10.77 -19.55
CA TYR A 53 -12.08 -11.54 -19.81
C TYR A 53 -12.74 -11.11 -21.11
N ILE A 54 -12.86 -9.80 -21.38
CA ILE A 54 -13.39 -9.29 -22.66
C ILE A 54 -12.49 -9.72 -23.84
N THR A 55 -11.18 -9.50 -23.71
CA THR A 55 -10.22 -9.89 -24.76
C THR A 55 -10.10 -11.42 -24.89
N GLY A 56 -10.24 -12.15 -23.79
CA GLY A 56 -10.31 -13.61 -23.75
C GLY A 56 -11.56 -14.13 -24.43
N ILE A 57 -12.74 -13.54 -24.21
CA ILE A 57 -13.97 -13.86 -24.95
C ILE A 57 -13.79 -13.55 -26.43
N LEU A 58 -13.26 -12.37 -26.81
CA LEU A 58 -13.02 -12.03 -28.21
C LEU A 58 -11.99 -12.97 -28.86
N GLY A 59 -10.96 -13.39 -28.13
CA GLY A 59 -9.95 -14.35 -28.59
C GLY A 59 -10.43 -15.80 -28.67
N THR A 60 -11.26 -16.25 -27.71
CA THR A 60 -11.75 -17.64 -27.61
C THR A 60 -13.07 -17.89 -28.35
N SER A 61 -13.98 -16.92 -28.43
CA SER A 61 -15.11 -16.95 -29.37
C SER A 61 -14.63 -16.81 -30.82
N GLY A 62 -13.44 -16.22 -31.01
CA GLY A 62 -12.62 -16.42 -32.19
C GLY A 62 -12.31 -17.91 -32.44
N GLY A 63 -11.97 -18.75 -31.46
CA GLY A 63 -11.54 -20.14 -31.73
C GLY A 63 -12.47 -21.02 -32.60
N VAL A 64 -13.79 -20.85 -32.52
CA VAL A 64 -14.77 -21.67 -33.27
C VAL A 64 -15.45 -20.89 -34.41
N LEU A 65 -15.77 -19.60 -34.22
CA LEU A 65 -16.31 -18.75 -35.29
C LEU A 65 -15.21 -18.18 -36.21
N SER A 66 -13.98 -17.94 -35.71
CA SER A 66 -12.85 -17.46 -36.52
C SER A 66 -12.34 -18.51 -37.49
N LYS A 67 -12.31 -19.82 -37.22
CA LYS A 67 -11.80 -20.75 -38.25
C LYS A 67 -12.59 -20.67 -39.55
N LEU A 68 -13.91 -20.47 -39.46
CA LEU A 68 -14.80 -20.24 -40.60
C LEU A 68 -14.71 -18.79 -41.12
N ALA A 69 -14.82 -17.79 -40.24
CA ALA A 69 -14.77 -16.37 -40.65
C ALA A 69 -13.39 -15.94 -41.18
N TRP A 70 -12.30 -16.50 -40.67
CA TRP A 70 -10.91 -16.30 -41.08
C TRP A 70 -10.65 -16.88 -42.47
N LYS A 71 -11.17 -18.08 -42.74
CA LYS A 71 -11.07 -18.70 -44.06
C LYS A 71 -11.80 -17.84 -45.11
N THR A 72 -12.98 -17.31 -44.77
CA THR A 72 -13.75 -16.40 -45.62
C THR A 72 -13.11 -15.01 -45.76
N MET A 73 -12.56 -14.44 -44.69
CA MET A 73 -11.85 -13.15 -44.74
C MET A 73 -10.52 -13.23 -45.47
N ALA A 74 -9.73 -14.30 -45.29
CA ALA A 74 -8.47 -14.49 -46.00
C ALA A 74 -8.69 -14.67 -47.51
N GLN A 75 -9.83 -15.26 -47.90
CA GLN A 75 -10.24 -15.37 -49.31
C GLN A 75 -10.72 -14.03 -49.89
N ASN A 76 -11.50 -13.24 -49.16
CA ASN A 76 -12.08 -11.99 -49.68
C ASN A 76 -11.19 -10.75 -49.49
N TYR A 77 -10.31 -10.74 -48.48
CA TYR A 77 -9.48 -9.59 -48.10
C TYR A 77 -8.08 -10.03 -47.63
N PRO A 78 -7.21 -10.53 -48.54
CA PRO A 78 -5.90 -11.08 -48.20
C PRO A 78 -4.94 -10.07 -47.52
N ARG A 79 -5.17 -8.76 -47.71
CA ARG A 79 -4.37 -7.70 -47.07
C ARG A 79 -4.75 -7.44 -45.60
N LEU A 80 -5.94 -7.83 -45.16
CA LEU A 80 -6.41 -7.64 -43.78
C LEU A 80 -6.11 -8.83 -42.87
N GLY A 81 -5.85 -10.01 -43.45
CA GLY A 81 -5.48 -11.22 -42.71
C GLY A 81 -4.28 -11.04 -41.76
N PRO A 82 -3.15 -10.45 -42.21
CA PRO A 82 -1.99 -10.23 -41.34
C PRO A 82 -2.30 -9.29 -40.16
N VAL A 83 -3.11 -8.25 -40.38
CA VAL A 83 -3.49 -7.26 -39.36
C VAL A 83 -4.40 -7.88 -38.31
N ALA A 84 -5.33 -8.73 -38.73
CA ALA A 84 -6.23 -9.43 -37.81
C ALA A 84 -5.48 -10.52 -37.00
N ALA A 85 -4.37 -11.05 -37.52
CA ALA A 85 -3.63 -12.14 -36.87
C ALA A 85 -2.76 -11.57 -35.75
N THR A 86 -2.12 -10.43 -36.00
CA THR A 86 -1.33 -9.71 -35.01
C THR A 86 -2.20 -9.14 -33.89
N THR A 87 -3.41 -8.66 -34.19
CA THR A 87 -4.36 -8.20 -33.15
C THR A 87 -4.87 -9.37 -32.29
N ALA A 88 -5.22 -10.51 -32.88
CA ALA A 88 -5.62 -11.69 -32.12
C ALA A 88 -4.48 -12.24 -31.25
N ALA A 89 -3.25 -12.28 -31.79
CA ALA A 89 -2.06 -12.72 -31.06
C ALA A 89 -1.72 -11.78 -29.90
N THR A 90 -1.78 -10.46 -30.10
CA THR A 90 -1.51 -9.47 -29.04
C THR A 90 -2.58 -9.50 -27.95
N MET A 91 -3.86 -9.67 -28.30
CA MET A 91 -4.93 -9.86 -27.31
C MET A 91 -4.75 -11.15 -26.50
N SER A 92 -4.36 -12.24 -27.14
CA SER A 92 -4.10 -13.51 -26.46
C SER A 92 -2.88 -13.40 -25.53
N LEU A 93 -1.82 -12.74 -25.97
CA LEU A 93 -0.62 -12.51 -25.15
C LEU A 93 -0.93 -11.63 -23.93
N PHE A 94 -1.73 -10.58 -24.12
CA PHE A 94 -2.19 -9.71 -23.04
C PHE A 94 -3.03 -10.47 -22.01
N ALA A 95 -3.98 -11.28 -22.48
CA ALA A 95 -4.80 -12.12 -21.60
C ALA A 95 -3.94 -13.13 -20.81
N VAL A 96 -2.92 -13.72 -21.43
CA VAL A 96 -1.97 -14.61 -20.74
C VAL A 96 -1.17 -13.84 -19.70
N LEU A 97 -0.57 -12.70 -20.06
CA LEU A 97 0.28 -11.90 -19.16
C LEU A 97 -0.47 -11.43 -17.90
N VAL A 98 -1.72 -10.99 -18.06
CA VAL A 98 -2.57 -10.56 -16.94
C VAL A 98 -2.94 -11.73 -16.01
N ASN A 99 -3.01 -12.95 -16.54
CA ASN A 99 -3.34 -14.15 -15.77
C ASN A 99 -2.13 -14.90 -15.20
N ILE A 100 -0.89 -14.43 -15.42
CA ILE A 100 0.29 -15.04 -14.79
C ILE A 100 0.29 -14.68 -13.29
N PRO A 101 0.09 -15.66 -12.38
CA PRO A 101 -0.13 -15.36 -10.96
C PRO A 101 1.14 -14.92 -10.22
N ASN A 102 2.32 -15.09 -10.80
CA ASN A 102 3.61 -14.96 -10.10
C ASN A 102 4.52 -13.83 -10.63
N LEU A 103 3.96 -12.82 -11.30
CA LEU A 103 4.74 -11.64 -11.67
C LEU A 103 4.99 -10.79 -10.40
N PRO A 104 6.26 -10.52 -10.02
CA PRO A 104 6.60 -9.80 -8.79
C PRO A 104 6.10 -8.35 -8.74
N HIS A 105 5.64 -7.81 -9.87
CA HIS A 105 5.03 -6.49 -10.01
C HIS A 105 3.59 -6.57 -10.55
N SER A 106 2.93 -7.73 -10.39
CA SER A 106 1.51 -7.83 -10.72
C SER A 106 0.69 -6.96 -9.77
N PRO A 107 -0.42 -6.37 -10.23
CA PRO A 107 -1.30 -5.59 -9.36
C PRO A 107 -1.83 -6.39 -8.16
N ALA A 108 -2.11 -7.69 -8.32
CA ALA A 108 -2.47 -8.56 -7.19
C ALA A 108 -1.33 -8.68 -6.15
N ALA A 109 -0.08 -8.86 -6.59
CA ALA A 109 1.07 -8.95 -5.69
C ALA A 109 1.34 -7.61 -4.99
N LEU A 110 1.25 -6.50 -5.71
CA LEU A 110 1.41 -5.15 -5.14
C LEU A 110 0.29 -4.82 -4.14
N HIS A 111 -0.96 -5.17 -4.46
CA HIS A 111 -2.08 -5.08 -3.52
C HIS A 111 -1.75 -5.79 -2.21
N GLN A 112 -1.35 -7.07 -2.27
CA GLN A 112 -1.06 -7.87 -1.09
C GLN A 112 0.14 -7.32 -0.29
N MET A 113 1.20 -6.90 -0.98
CA MET A 113 2.39 -6.31 -0.34
C MET A 113 2.05 -5.02 0.40
N HIS A 114 1.33 -4.09 -0.25
CA HIS A 114 0.93 -2.83 0.38
C HIS A 114 -0.09 -3.07 1.51
N PHE A 115 -1.06 -3.98 1.34
CA PHE A 115 -2.03 -4.29 2.39
C PHE A 115 -1.35 -4.83 3.66
N ARG A 116 -0.43 -5.78 3.50
CA ARG A 116 0.35 -6.34 4.60
C ARG A 116 1.22 -5.28 5.29
N ALA A 117 1.90 -4.44 4.51
CA ALA A 117 2.69 -3.34 5.05
C ALA A 117 1.82 -2.35 5.84
N GLY A 118 0.60 -2.06 5.37
CA GLY A 118 -0.37 -1.23 6.08
C GLY A 118 -0.74 -1.80 7.46
N ILE A 119 -0.98 -3.11 7.55
CA ILE A 119 -1.24 -3.81 8.81
C ILE A 119 -0.02 -3.74 9.75
N GLU A 120 1.17 -4.02 9.24
CA GLU A 120 2.42 -3.98 10.03
C GLU A 120 2.67 -2.56 10.60
N CYS A 121 2.51 -1.51 9.78
CA CYS A 121 2.57 -0.12 10.24
C CYS A 121 1.51 0.21 11.29
N GLN A 122 0.27 -0.27 11.11
CA GLN A 122 -0.81 -0.03 12.07
C GLN A 122 -0.58 -0.75 13.41
N TYR A 123 -0.05 -1.97 13.38
CA TYR A 123 0.33 -2.70 14.58
C TYR A 123 1.44 -1.99 15.34
N LEU A 124 2.49 -1.57 14.63
CA LEU A 124 3.60 -0.81 15.23
C LEU A 124 3.11 0.53 15.80
N ARG A 125 2.23 1.23 15.09
CA ARG A 125 1.57 2.46 15.58
C ARG A 125 0.89 2.23 16.92
N ARG A 126 0.10 1.16 17.05
CA ARG A 126 -0.59 0.82 18.32
C ARG A 126 0.39 0.54 19.44
N ARG A 127 1.49 -0.17 19.17
CA ARG A 127 2.56 -0.44 20.15
C ARG A 127 3.24 0.85 20.62
N VAL A 128 3.58 1.75 19.69
CA VAL A 128 4.15 3.06 19.99
C VAL A 128 3.20 3.91 20.84
N GLY A 129 1.93 3.99 20.44
CA GLY A 129 0.91 4.75 21.18
C GLY A 129 0.62 4.18 22.57
N PHE A 130 0.65 2.86 22.73
CA PHE A 130 0.56 2.21 24.04
C PHE A 130 1.77 2.57 24.90
N PHE A 131 2.98 2.39 24.37
CA PHE A 131 4.23 2.70 25.07
C PHE A 131 4.28 4.17 25.54
N ALA A 132 3.89 5.11 24.69
CA ALA A 132 3.81 6.53 25.02
C ALA A 132 2.86 6.81 26.20
N LYS A 133 1.69 6.16 26.22
CA LYS A 133 0.64 6.40 27.22
C LYS A 133 0.90 5.70 28.56
N THR A 134 1.46 4.49 28.55
CA THR A 134 1.53 3.65 29.76
C THR A 134 2.88 3.68 30.44
N ASP A 135 3.98 3.70 29.67
CA ASP A 135 5.29 3.35 30.19
C ASP A 135 6.18 4.57 30.41
N VAL A 136 6.08 5.59 29.55
CA VAL A 136 6.98 6.77 29.57
C VAL A 136 6.95 7.48 30.93
N TRP A 137 5.76 7.67 31.50
CA TRP A 137 5.58 8.34 32.78
C TRP A 137 5.53 7.38 33.98
N ASN A 138 5.70 6.07 33.75
CA ASN A 138 5.74 5.10 34.83
C ASN A 138 7.10 5.16 35.54
N THR A 139 7.08 5.64 36.78
CA THR A 139 8.27 5.85 37.62
C THR A 139 8.91 4.56 38.12
N SER A 140 8.17 3.44 38.08
CA SER A 140 8.70 2.11 38.41
C SER A 140 9.62 1.55 37.31
N ILE A 141 9.54 2.10 36.08
CA ILE A 141 10.35 1.66 34.96
C ILE A 141 11.63 2.52 34.90
N PRO A 142 12.82 1.90 34.96
CA PRO A 142 14.07 2.64 34.84
C PRO A 142 14.26 3.16 33.41
N TRP A 143 14.92 4.32 33.29
CA TRP A 143 15.17 4.98 32.00
C TRP A 143 15.86 4.07 30.97
N THR A 144 16.79 3.21 31.41
CA THR A 144 17.51 2.26 30.55
C THR A 144 16.57 1.29 29.83
N THR A 145 15.52 0.82 30.52
CA THR A 145 14.49 -0.04 29.94
C THR A 145 13.64 0.73 28.92
N LEU A 146 13.29 1.98 29.21
CA LEU A 146 12.55 2.83 28.27
C LEU A 146 13.36 3.09 26.99
N ALA A 147 14.63 3.44 27.13
CA ALA A 147 15.54 3.68 26.00
C ALA A 147 15.71 2.41 25.14
N SER A 148 15.91 1.24 25.75
CA SER A 148 16.01 -0.02 25.03
C SER A 148 14.72 -0.38 24.27
N ARG A 149 13.55 -0.17 24.89
CA ARG A 149 12.26 -0.37 24.21
C ARG A 149 12.10 0.57 23.02
N TYR A 150 12.50 1.83 23.17
CA TYR A 150 12.46 2.81 22.11
C TYR A 150 13.40 2.45 20.94
N GLU A 151 14.62 2.01 21.21
CA GLU A 151 15.55 1.53 20.18
C GLU A 151 14.99 0.33 19.41
N ASN A 152 14.32 -0.59 20.10
CA ASN A 152 13.65 -1.72 19.46
C ASN A 152 12.52 -1.25 18.54
N LEU A 153 11.72 -0.27 18.96
CA LEU A 153 10.68 0.32 18.10
C LEU A 153 11.28 0.99 16.86
N LEU A 154 12.44 1.67 16.98
CA LEU A 154 13.15 2.24 15.85
C LEU A 154 13.66 1.17 14.88
N LYS A 155 14.19 0.06 15.39
CA LYS A 155 14.62 -1.09 14.57
C LYS A 155 13.44 -1.72 13.83
N GLU A 156 12.35 -2.00 14.53
CA GLU A 156 11.13 -2.54 13.93
C GLU A 156 10.58 -1.60 12.85
N LYS A 157 10.54 -0.29 13.11
CA LYS A 157 10.13 0.72 12.12
C LYS A 157 11.01 0.66 10.87
N LYS A 158 12.32 0.56 11.04
CA LYS A 158 13.27 0.45 9.91
C LYS A 158 13.04 -0.82 9.11
N GLU A 159 12.79 -1.93 9.78
CA GLU A 159 12.51 -3.21 9.13
C GLU A 159 11.23 -3.15 8.30
N VAL A 160 10.13 -2.67 8.89
CA VAL A 160 8.85 -2.51 8.18
C VAL A 160 9.00 -1.62 6.94
N ASN A 161 9.70 -0.49 7.07
CA ASN A 161 9.95 0.42 5.95
C ASN A 161 10.88 -0.16 4.86
N SER A 162 11.74 -1.13 5.20
CA SER A 162 12.67 -1.74 4.24
C SER A 162 12.00 -2.79 3.34
N ARG A 163 10.88 -3.36 3.78
CA ARG A 163 10.17 -4.44 3.06
C ARG A 163 9.36 -3.93 1.87
N VAL A 164 8.69 -2.80 2.05
CA VAL A 164 7.86 -2.17 1.02
C VAL A 164 7.97 -0.66 1.18
N GLN A 165 8.46 0.03 0.15
CA GLN A 165 8.43 1.48 0.15
C GLN A 165 7.00 1.98 -0.07
N SER A 166 6.59 2.99 0.70
CA SER A 166 5.34 3.67 0.43
C SER A 166 5.44 4.43 -0.89
N GLU A 167 4.48 4.23 -1.76
CA GLU A 167 4.37 4.96 -3.03
C GLU A 167 4.32 6.48 -2.78
N ALA A 168 5.18 7.24 -3.47
CA ALA A 168 5.30 8.69 -3.25
C ALA A 168 4.00 9.44 -3.57
N TRP A 169 3.25 8.97 -4.57
CA TRP A 169 1.94 9.55 -4.93
C TRP A 169 0.89 9.28 -3.85
N ALA A 170 0.87 8.08 -3.28
CA ALA A 170 -0.08 7.70 -2.23
C ALA A 170 0.22 8.48 -0.94
N TYR A 171 1.50 8.62 -0.59
CA TYR A 171 1.92 9.43 0.56
C TYR A 171 1.53 10.91 0.39
N ARG A 172 1.75 11.50 -0.79
CA ARG A 172 1.29 12.88 -1.08
C ARG A 172 -0.23 13.02 -0.99
N ALA A 173 -0.99 12.04 -1.46
CA ALA A 173 -2.44 12.05 -1.33
C ALA A 173 -2.88 12.12 0.14
N THR A 174 -2.26 11.34 1.02
CA THR A 174 -2.56 11.39 2.47
C THR A 174 -2.26 12.76 3.09
N LEU A 175 -1.18 13.41 2.69
CA LEU A 175 -0.84 14.76 3.16
C LEU A 175 -1.84 15.80 2.67
N ASN A 176 -2.30 15.68 1.42
CA ASN A 176 -3.28 16.59 0.85
C ASN A 176 -4.65 16.44 1.53
N GLU A 177 -5.11 15.22 1.81
CA GLU A 177 -6.36 14.96 2.53
C GLU A 177 -6.34 15.55 3.96
N GLU A 178 -5.21 15.44 4.68
CA GLU A 178 -5.05 16.09 5.98
C GLU A 178 -5.14 17.61 5.88
N CYS A 179 -4.42 18.22 4.93
CA CYS A 179 -4.46 19.67 4.67
C CYS A 179 -5.87 20.15 4.32
N GLU A 180 -6.61 19.40 3.49
CA GLU A 180 -8.00 19.75 3.14
C GLU A 180 -8.95 19.58 4.33
N GLY A 181 -8.77 18.54 5.14
CA GLY A 181 -9.55 18.30 6.35
C GLY A 181 -9.38 19.42 7.38
N GLU A 182 -8.14 19.92 7.58
CA GLU A 182 -7.88 21.07 8.44
C GLU A 182 -8.54 22.34 7.90
N ARG A 183 -8.42 22.62 6.59
CA ARG A 183 -9.08 23.78 5.95
C ARG A 183 -10.60 23.73 6.04
N LYS A 184 -11.21 22.55 6.08
CA LYS A 184 -12.67 22.39 6.26
C LYS A 184 -13.08 22.57 7.74
N LYS A 185 -12.27 22.11 8.69
CA LYS A 185 -12.50 22.33 10.14
C LYS A 185 -12.39 23.81 10.55
N VAL A 186 -11.50 24.56 9.90
CA VAL A 186 -11.39 26.01 10.11
C VAL A 186 -12.61 26.74 9.54
N ARG A 187 -13.06 26.36 8.33
CA ARG A 187 -14.24 26.97 7.69
C ARG A 187 -15.59 26.59 8.30
N GLY A 188 -15.70 25.45 8.99
CA GLY A 188 -16.92 25.06 9.70
C GLY A 188 -17.05 25.64 11.11
N LYS A 189 -16.13 26.53 11.51
CA LYS A 189 -16.13 27.25 12.80
C LYS A 189 -16.35 28.76 12.67
N GLU A 190 -16.53 29.25 11.44
CA GLU A 190 -17.10 30.58 11.14
C GLU A 190 -18.62 30.46 11.00
#